data_AF-C6Q0U4-F1
#
_entry.id   AF-C6Q0U4-F1
#
_cell.length_a   1.000
_cell.length_b   1.000
_cell.length_c   1.000
_cell.angle_alpha   90.00
_cell.angle_beta   90.00
_cell.angle_gamma   90.00
#
_symmetry.space_group_name_H-M   'P 1'
#
loop_
_entity.id
_entity.type
_entity.pdbx_description
1 polymer ?
#
loop_
_entity_poly.entity_id
_entity_poly.type
_entity_poly.pdbx_seq_one_letter_code
_entity_poly.pdbx_strand_id
1 'polypeptide(L)'
;MKKIKLLVMGAILGTSLLFSSNVFAKASAIDVIGTDGKVYEYNYSDLKTSAMAYELNGAGDLGGKLYNDFLTRKSAISAYYDDVRKSYVDFNTASKVAVSLITSGQKFDLNSFLENPSTPTINLNPIQVTTTSRGNIVVGNADTIASISNTTAITGQGSNYSLPSTVQAIMSDGSIKNVTVTWDKQADTSQSGTFIFNGTVYGYKGNVVLILAVNANSSSLQKLDYVSLGDSLASGQTPYNITSGYGYTDIIAGNLANKGLLKSYSKYGVSGYTTADVLSQLKDTQVINSINNAEIVTIDIGANDLLSLLRAYLSGQNVDFPTQIGTVSGKISAIIQSIKTINPNAKIYIMGYYNALPNLSTQQETVFLQLLTGFNSSVKNVVDSFKDTAVPPVYVDTYESMNSNLKQYLPGDIHPTIEGYRIISEDFWNLIKVDSLGGLK
;
A
#
# COMPACT_ATOMS: atom_id res chain seq x y z
N MET A 1 -15.87 18.50 40.23
CA MET A 1 -14.41 18.63 39.98
C MET A 1 -13.95 18.42 38.53
N LYS A 2 -14.76 17.92 37.58
CA LYS A 2 -14.35 17.77 36.16
C LYS A 2 -14.37 19.06 35.30
N LYS A 3 -15.11 20.10 35.68
CA LYS A 3 -15.13 21.40 34.94
C LYS A 3 -13.92 22.31 35.20
N ILE A 4 -13.15 22.07 36.26
CA ILE A 4 -12.01 22.92 36.65
C ILE A 4 -10.71 22.51 35.94
N LYS A 5 -10.58 21.26 35.47
CA LYS A 5 -9.42 20.80 34.69
C LYS A 5 -9.44 21.24 33.22
N LEU A 6 -10.63 21.46 32.63
CA LEU A 6 -10.74 22.02 31.28
C LEU A 6 -10.26 23.49 31.21
N LEU A 7 -10.20 24.19 32.34
CA LEU A 7 -9.63 25.54 32.44
C LEU A 7 -8.09 25.55 32.33
N VAL A 8 -7.42 24.41 32.52
CA VAL A 8 -5.96 24.29 32.47
C VAL A 8 -5.44 24.21 31.02
N MET A 9 -6.30 23.86 30.04
CA MET A 9 -5.98 23.94 28.61
C MET A 9 -5.57 25.35 28.16
N GLY A 10 -6.04 26.40 28.83
CA GLY A 10 -5.70 27.79 28.51
C GLY A 10 -4.34 28.27 29.03
N ALA A 11 -3.69 27.54 29.95
CA ALA A 11 -2.48 28.01 30.64
C ALA A 11 -1.17 27.55 29.99
N ILE A 12 -1.20 26.58 29.08
CA ILE A 12 0.00 26.02 28.44
C ILE A 12 0.10 26.40 26.95
N LEU A 13 -1.04 26.71 26.29
CA LEU A 13 -1.10 27.23 24.91
C LEU A 13 -1.23 28.77 24.83
N GLY A 14 -1.32 29.44 25.98
CA GLY A 14 -1.21 30.88 26.13
C GLY A 14 -0.58 31.14 27.50
N THR A 15 0.35 32.07 27.59
CA THR A 15 0.98 32.44 28.85
C THR A 15 -0.04 32.98 29.84
N SER A 16 -0.42 32.10 30.77
CA SER A 16 -0.77 32.35 32.16
C SER A 16 -1.92 33.33 32.51
N LEU A 17 -2.84 32.76 33.31
CA LEU A 17 -3.57 33.39 34.43
C LEU A 17 -4.84 34.22 34.14
N LEU A 18 -5.95 33.64 34.60
CA LEU A 18 -7.12 34.28 35.21
C LEU A 18 -8.12 34.99 34.27
N PHE A 19 -9.30 34.38 34.17
CA PHE A 19 -10.59 34.97 33.78
C PHE A 19 -10.70 35.64 32.41
N SER A 20 -11.09 34.86 31.40
CA SER A 20 -12.37 35.02 30.67
C SER A 20 -12.36 34.17 29.40
N SER A 21 -13.50 33.57 29.10
CA SER A 21 -13.77 32.93 27.81
C SER A 21 -13.49 33.90 26.67
N ASN A 22 -12.80 33.41 25.63
CA ASN A 22 -12.60 34.01 24.28
C ASN A 22 -11.16 34.42 23.94
N VAL A 23 -10.21 33.48 24.05
CA VAL A 23 -8.97 33.51 23.25
C VAL A 23 -9.10 32.44 22.17
N PHE A 24 -9.22 32.86 20.91
CA PHE A 24 -9.12 31.96 19.76
C PHE A 24 -7.70 32.12 19.21
N ALA A 25 -6.79 31.19 19.52
CA ALA A 25 -5.47 31.16 18.90
C ALA A 25 -5.48 30.27 17.63
N LYS A 26 -4.90 30.80 16.54
CA LYS A 26 -4.64 30.22 15.21
C LYS A 26 -3.14 30.09 14.91
N ALA A 27 -2.25 30.24 15.90
CA ALA A 27 -0.84 29.87 15.72
C ALA A 27 -0.77 28.48 15.07
N SER A 28 -0.01 28.33 14.00
CA SER A 28 0.04 27.09 13.22
C SER A 28 0.97 26.06 13.87
N ALA A 29 1.97 26.52 14.63
CA ALA A 29 2.81 25.69 15.47
C ALA A 29 3.31 26.40 16.73
N ILE A 30 3.76 25.60 17.71
CA ILE A 30 4.44 26.06 18.92
C ILE A 30 5.81 25.40 19.05
N ASP A 31 6.82 26.21 19.34
CA ASP A 31 8.19 25.75 19.54
C ASP A 31 8.53 25.64 21.02
N VAL A 32 9.18 24.55 21.40
CA VAL A 32 9.67 24.34 22.76
C VAL A 32 11.17 24.08 22.78
N ILE A 33 11.83 24.62 23.80
CA ILE A 33 13.19 24.23 24.15
C ILE A 33 13.10 22.91 24.93
N GLY A 34 13.70 21.87 24.37
CA GLY A 34 13.84 20.55 24.98
C GLY A 34 14.74 20.57 26.21
N THR A 35 14.62 19.55 27.05
CA THR A 35 15.59 19.32 28.15
C THR A 35 17.01 19.04 27.64
N ASP A 36 17.16 18.68 26.37
CA ASP A 36 18.43 18.52 25.65
C ASP A 36 18.94 19.82 25.00
N GLY A 37 18.26 20.95 25.21
CA GLY A 37 18.62 22.26 24.68
C GLY A 37 18.28 22.49 23.20
N LYS A 38 17.63 21.53 22.53
CA LYS A 38 17.19 21.70 21.13
C LYS A 38 15.81 22.34 21.04
N VAL A 39 15.48 22.94 19.90
CA VAL A 39 14.13 23.49 19.65
C VAL A 39 13.31 22.47 18.89
N TYR A 40 12.09 22.20 19.36
CA TYR A 40 11.14 21.25 18.78
C TYR A 40 9.83 21.95 18.41
N GLU A 41 9.34 21.72 17.21
CA GLU A 41 8.09 22.30 16.71
C GLU A 41 6.94 21.29 16.78
N TYR A 42 5.80 21.71 17.32
CA TYR A 42 4.57 20.93 17.36
C TYR A 42 3.47 21.67 16.62
N ASN A 43 2.80 20.99 15.68
CA ASN A 43 1.60 21.52 15.04
C ASN A 43 0.52 21.83 16.09
N TYR A 44 -0.02 23.04 16.05
CA TYR A 44 -0.92 23.53 17.10
C TYR A 44 -2.26 22.78 17.11
N SER A 45 -2.85 22.50 15.95
CA SER A 45 -4.13 21.77 15.87
C SER A 45 -4.01 20.33 16.34
N ASP A 46 -2.92 19.66 15.98
CA ASP A 46 -2.66 18.28 16.37
C ASP A 46 -2.38 18.19 17.87
N LEU A 47 -1.57 19.11 18.39
CA LEU A 47 -1.26 19.19 19.81
C LEU A 47 -2.52 19.48 20.65
N LYS A 48 -3.39 20.39 20.18
CA LYS A 48 -4.69 20.68 20.83
C LYS A 48 -5.59 19.45 20.84
N THR A 49 -5.68 18.74 19.73
CA THR A 49 -6.46 17.50 19.61
C THR A 49 -5.93 16.43 20.57
N SER A 50 -4.61 16.28 20.61
CA SER A 50 -3.95 15.33 21.50
C SER A 50 -4.10 15.68 22.98
N ALA A 51 -4.07 16.97 23.33
CA ALA A 51 -4.30 17.42 24.70
C ALA A 51 -5.70 17.07 25.20
N MET A 52 -6.72 17.23 24.34
CA MET A 52 -8.08 16.81 24.68
C MET A 52 -8.17 15.30 24.93
N ALA A 53 -7.55 14.50 24.06
CA ALA A 53 -7.50 13.05 24.23
C ALA A 53 -6.78 12.64 25.52
N TYR A 54 -5.65 13.27 25.83
CA TYR A 54 -4.89 13.06 27.06
C TYR A 54 -5.71 13.37 28.33
N GLU A 55 -6.43 14.49 28.36
CA GLU A 55 -7.25 14.88 29.53
C GLU A 55 -8.46 13.97 29.73
N LEU A 56 -9.03 13.46 28.63
CA LEU A 56 -10.19 12.56 28.66
C LEU A 56 -9.81 11.13 29.03
N ASN A 57 -8.72 10.62 28.45
CA ASN A 57 -8.39 9.19 28.42
C ASN A 57 -7.07 8.85 29.14
N GLY A 58 -6.26 9.86 29.50
CA GLY A 58 -4.98 9.71 30.18
C GLY A 58 -3.78 9.54 29.24
N ALA A 59 -2.58 9.50 29.83
CA ALA A 59 -1.30 9.49 29.10
C ALA A 59 -1.03 8.24 28.24
N GLY A 60 -1.75 7.13 28.50
CA GLY A 60 -1.60 5.87 27.76
C GLY A 60 -2.44 5.79 26.48
N ASP A 61 -3.33 6.76 26.25
CA ASP A 61 -4.21 6.79 25.07
C ASP A 61 -3.43 7.11 23.79
N LEU A 62 -3.78 6.43 22.69
CA LEU A 62 -3.13 6.65 21.39
C LEU A 62 -3.29 8.09 20.90
N GLY A 63 -4.44 8.72 21.15
CA GLY A 63 -4.68 10.11 20.81
C GLY A 63 -3.94 11.09 21.72
N GLY A 64 -3.61 10.70 22.95
CA GLY A 64 -2.91 11.54 23.94
C GLY A 64 -1.37 11.58 23.82
N LYS A 65 -0.78 10.75 22.95
CA LYS A 65 0.68 10.57 22.88
C LYS A 65 1.45 11.83 22.48
N LEU A 66 0.96 12.63 21.53
CA LEU A 66 1.66 13.84 21.08
C LEU A 66 1.73 14.89 22.19
N TYR A 67 0.65 15.07 22.93
CA TYR A 67 0.62 15.98 24.07
C TYR A 67 1.47 15.47 25.24
N ASN A 68 1.47 14.16 25.49
CA ASN A 68 2.36 13.56 26.47
C ASN A 68 3.84 13.81 26.11
N ASP A 69 4.22 13.61 24.84
CA ASP A 69 5.57 13.91 24.35
C ASP A 69 5.94 15.38 24.58
N PHE A 70 5.06 16.30 24.17
CA PHE A 70 5.22 17.73 24.40
C PHE A 70 5.47 18.07 25.88
N LEU A 71 4.67 17.52 26.81
CA LEU A 71 4.85 17.75 28.24
C LEU A 71 6.20 17.23 28.76
N THR A 72 6.63 16.05 28.28
CA THR A 72 7.89 15.45 28.71
C THR A 72 9.12 16.16 28.14
N ARG A 73 9.01 16.72 26.94
CA ARG A 73 10.12 17.37 26.23
C ARG A 73 10.30 18.82 26.64
N LYS A 74 9.20 19.55 26.86
CA LYS A 74 9.19 21.00 27.07
C LYS A 74 9.85 21.42 28.38
N SER A 75 11.05 21.99 28.29
CA SER A 75 11.67 22.77 29.35
C SER A 75 11.12 24.21 29.37
N ALA A 76 11.06 24.86 28.20
CA ALA A 76 10.50 26.20 28.03
C ALA A 76 9.79 26.33 26.67
N ILE A 77 8.93 27.34 26.51
CA ILE A 77 8.39 27.73 25.20
C ILE A 77 9.36 28.71 24.56
N SER A 78 9.69 28.48 23.28
CA SER A 78 10.65 29.29 22.53
C SER A 78 9.94 30.35 21.68
N ALA A 79 9.00 29.93 20.83
CA ALA A 79 8.40 30.79 19.82
C ALA A 79 7.05 30.26 19.34
N TYR A 80 6.36 31.09 18.57
CA TYR A 80 5.16 30.72 17.81
C TYR A 80 5.44 30.85 16.32
N TYR A 81 4.96 29.91 15.52
CA TYR A 81 5.02 29.99 14.06
C TYR A 81 3.79 30.69 13.50
N ASP A 82 4.03 31.64 12.60
CA ASP A 82 3.03 32.35 11.80
C ASP A 82 3.09 31.83 10.35
N ASP A 83 2.02 31.16 9.92
CA ASP A 83 1.88 30.59 8.57
C ASP A 83 1.50 31.63 7.52
N VAL A 84 1.05 32.83 7.90
CA VAL A 84 0.79 33.94 6.99
C VAL A 84 2.11 34.62 6.62
N ARG A 85 2.92 34.99 7.61
CA ARG A 85 4.24 35.63 7.38
C ARG A 85 5.38 34.64 7.18
N LYS A 86 5.12 33.34 7.30
CA LYS A 86 6.11 32.25 7.19
C LYS A 86 7.33 32.48 8.08
N SER A 87 7.10 32.97 9.29
CA SER A 87 8.14 33.44 10.21
C SER A 87 7.81 33.10 11.66
N TYR A 88 8.83 33.10 12.52
CA TYR A 88 8.67 32.84 13.95
C TYR A 88 8.59 34.14 14.74
N VAL A 89 7.76 34.16 15.78
CA VAL A 89 7.72 35.24 16.77
C VAL A 89 8.18 34.69 18.11
N ASP A 90 9.22 35.32 18.66
CA ASP A 90 9.76 34.98 19.97
C ASP A 90 8.69 35.06 21.06
N PHE A 91 8.63 34.02 21.89
CA PHE A 91 7.64 33.90 22.96
C PHE A 91 7.75 35.01 24.00
N ASN A 92 8.96 35.45 24.35
CA ASN A 92 9.15 36.51 25.33
C ASN A 92 8.67 37.86 24.78
N THR A 93 8.83 38.08 23.48
CA THR A 93 8.35 39.27 22.77
C THR A 93 6.83 39.34 22.82
N ALA A 94 6.14 38.25 22.46
CA ALA A 94 4.68 38.18 22.57
C ALA A 94 4.20 38.32 24.03
N SER A 95 4.87 37.65 24.97
CA SER A 95 4.50 37.66 26.39
C SER A 95 4.65 39.05 27.03
N LYS A 96 5.70 39.80 26.70
CA LYS A 96 5.89 41.18 27.20
C LYS A 96 4.75 42.10 26.75
N VAL A 97 4.36 42.01 25.48
CA VAL A 97 3.25 42.82 24.93
C VAL A 97 1.92 42.42 25.58
N ALA A 98 1.67 41.11 25.70
CA ALA A 98 0.47 40.58 26.35
C ALA A 98 0.33 41.10 27.79
N VAL A 99 1.40 40.99 28.60
CA VAL A 99 1.42 41.47 29.99
C VAL A 99 1.15 42.98 30.06
N SER A 100 1.75 43.78 29.18
CA SER A 100 1.54 45.23 29.15
C SER A 100 0.10 45.62 28.82
N LEU A 101 -0.54 44.94 27.88
CA LEU A 101 -1.93 45.19 27.49
C LEU A 101 -2.90 44.75 28.60
N ILE A 102 -2.68 43.56 29.17
CA ILE A 102 -3.55 43.02 30.22
C ILE A 102 -3.48 43.89 31.49
N THR A 103 -2.29 44.32 31.90
CA THR A 103 -2.12 45.19 33.09
C THR A 103 -2.70 46.59 32.91
N SER A 104 -2.95 47.01 31.66
CA SER A 104 -3.65 48.25 31.32
C SER A 104 -5.15 48.06 31.04
N GLY A 105 -5.70 46.86 31.30
CA GLY A 105 -7.11 46.53 31.09
C GLY A 105 -7.49 46.31 29.61
N GLN A 106 -6.51 46.21 28.73
CA GLN A 106 -6.70 45.95 27.30
C GLN A 106 -6.64 44.46 26.97
N LYS A 107 -7.28 44.06 25.88
CA LYS A 107 -7.26 42.68 25.39
C LYS A 107 -6.01 42.43 24.55
N PHE A 108 -5.45 41.23 24.66
CA PHE A 108 -4.40 40.74 23.79
C PHE A 108 -4.95 39.64 22.87
N ASP A 109 -4.81 39.83 21.56
CA ASP A 109 -5.11 38.83 20.55
C ASP A 109 -3.80 38.34 19.93
N LEU A 110 -3.45 37.08 20.20
CA LEU A 110 -2.20 36.50 19.72
C LEU A 110 -2.15 36.43 18.19
N ASN A 111 -3.25 36.15 17.50
CA ASN A 111 -3.22 36.02 16.03
C ASN A 111 -3.02 37.37 15.39
N SER A 112 -3.76 38.38 15.85
CA SER A 112 -3.59 39.75 15.37
C SER A 112 -2.17 40.25 15.64
N PHE A 113 -1.57 39.84 16.75
CA PHE A 113 -0.18 40.13 17.06
C PHE A 113 0.81 39.38 16.16
N LEU A 114 0.59 38.09 15.92
CA LEU A 114 1.42 37.27 15.06
C LEU A 114 1.36 37.74 13.61
N GLU A 115 0.18 38.02 13.06
CA GLU A 115 0.01 38.41 11.65
C GLU A 115 0.43 39.87 11.37
N ASN A 116 0.65 40.69 12.41
CA ASN A 116 1.02 42.09 12.23
C ASN A 116 2.41 42.21 11.59
N PRO A 117 2.55 42.87 10.42
CA PRO A 117 3.83 43.03 9.73
C PRO A 117 4.91 43.75 10.56
N SER A 118 4.50 44.55 11.56
CA SER A 118 5.41 45.28 12.44
C SER A 118 5.92 44.44 13.61
N THR A 119 5.37 43.25 13.84
CA THR A 119 5.80 42.37 14.92
C THR A 119 7.18 41.78 14.60
N PRO A 120 8.20 41.97 15.46
CA PRO A 120 9.52 41.41 15.23
C PRO A 120 9.49 39.89 15.06
N THR A 121 10.25 39.40 14.07
CA THR A 121 10.40 37.96 13.82
C THR A 121 11.81 37.50 14.16
N ILE A 122 11.94 36.19 14.37
CA ILE A 122 13.21 35.51 14.56
C ILE A 122 13.36 34.40 13.54
N ASN A 123 14.61 34.01 13.29
CA ASN A 123 14.92 32.84 12.46
C ASN A 123 15.14 31.64 13.38
N LEU A 124 14.34 30.59 13.17
CA LEU A 124 14.49 29.31 13.84
C LEU A 124 14.52 28.18 12.80
N ASN A 125 15.16 27.08 13.17
CA ASN A 125 15.15 25.83 12.43
C ASN A 125 14.82 24.68 13.40
N PRO A 126 13.54 24.59 13.84
CA PRO A 126 13.14 23.64 14.87
C PRO A 126 13.03 22.22 14.32
N ILE A 127 13.20 21.24 15.21
CA ILE A 127 13.01 19.83 14.91
C ILE A 127 11.52 19.53 14.95
N GLN A 128 10.95 19.13 13.81
CA GLN A 128 9.52 18.83 13.71
C GLN A 128 9.15 17.61 14.56
N VAL A 129 8.04 17.70 15.28
CA VAL A 129 7.44 16.60 16.04
C VAL A 129 6.03 16.35 15.54
N THR A 130 5.80 15.17 14.97
CA THR A 130 4.51 14.76 14.39
C THR A 130 4.05 13.41 14.93
N THR A 131 2.81 13.02 14.62
CA THR A 131 2.27 11.69 14.89
C THR A 131 1.87 10.97 13.61
N THR A 132 2.20 9.68 13.51
CA THR A 132 1.66 8.83 12.44
C THR A 132 0.16 8.58 12.65
N SER A 133 -0.52 8.07 11.62
CA SER A 133 -1.92 7.60 11.70
C SER A 133 -2.15 6.50 12.76
N ARG A 134 -1.08 5.89 13.29
CA ARG A 134 -1.10 4.90 14.38
C ARG A 134 -0.69 5.49 15.75
N GLY A 135 -0.52 6.81 15.84
CA GLY A 135 -0.21 7.53 17.08
C GLY A 135 1.26 7.45 17.53
N ASN A 136 2.19 7.05 16.66
CA ASN A 136 3.62 7.02 17.00
C ASN A 136 4.24 8.40 16.82
N ILE A 137 5.08 8.82 17.78
CA ILE A 137 5.82 10.10 17.72
C ILE A 137 6.97 9.97 16.73
N VAL A 138 7.07 10.95 15.83
CA VAL A 138 8.16 11.08 14.86
C VAL A 138 8.85 12.43 15.13
N VAL A 139 10.17 12.40 15.31
CA VAL A 139 11.00 13.58 15.65
C VAL A 139 12.07 13.76 14.59
N GLY A 140 12.09 14.89 13.87
CA GLY A 140 13.05 15.15 12.79
C GLY A 140 12.46 15.99 11.67
N ASN A 141 13.31 16.53 10.78
CA ASN A 141 12.85 17.28 9.61
C ASN A 141 11.89 16.44 8.76
N ALA A 142 10.64 16.88 8.70
CA ALA A 142 9.67 16.43 7.72
C ALA A 142 10.14 16.88 6.34
N ASP A 143 10.79 15.95 5.64
CA ASP A 143 11.08 15.89 4.20
C ASP A 143 12.52 15.41 3.92
N THR A 144 12.99 14.39 4.64
CA THR A 144 14.08 13.57 4.08
C THR A 144 13.48 12.44 3.28
N ILE A 145 14.04 12.18 2.10
CA ILE A 145 13.63 11.04 1.28
C ILE A 145 14.14 9.79 1.99
N ALA A 146 13.23 8.95 2.46
CA ALA A 146 13.55 7.69 3.11
C ALA A 146 14.08 6.68 2.09
N SER A 147 13.39 6.56 0.96
CA SER A 147 13.80 5.70 -0.15
C SER A 147 13.22 6.16 -1.48
N ILE A 148 13.90 5.79 -2.55
CA ILE A 148 13.41 5.89 -3.92
C ILE A 148 13.59 4.51 -4.55
N SER A 149 12.50 3.96 -5.07
CA SER A 149 12.54 2.67 -5.74
C SER A 149 13.23 2.77 -7.10
N ASN A 150 13.99 1.74 -7.45
CA ASN A 150 14.52 1.62 -8.81
C ASN A 150 13.37 1.49 -9.81
N THR A 151 13.53 2.13 -10.97
CA THR A 151 12.52 2.14 -12.02
C THR A 151 12.95 1.23 -13.16
N THR A 152 12.00 0.51 -13.75
CA THR A 152 12.24 -0.24 -14.98
C THR A 152 11.40 0.35 -16.10
N ALA A 153 11.97 0.40 -17.29
CA ALA A 153 11.30 0.86 -18.50
C ALA A 153 11.65 -0.04 -19.66
N ILE A 154 10.75 -0.14 -20.63
CA ILE A 154 10.93 -0.99 -21.81
C ILE A 154 10.55 -0.17 -23.03
N THR A 155 11.39 -0.22 -24.05
CA THR A 155 11.15 0.48 -25.32
C THR A 155 11.68 -0.34 -26.49
N GLY A 156 11.28 0.01 -27.72
CA GLY A 156 11.78 -0.64 -28.93
C GLY A 156 13.04 0.03 -29.46
N GLN A 157 13.89 -0.73 -30.15
CA GLN A 157 15.06 -0.18 -30.85
C GLN A 157 14.64 0.91 -31.85
N GLY A 158 15.27 2.08 -31.75
CA GLY A 158 14.96 3.26 -32.56
C GLY A 158 13.72 4.05 -32.12
N SER A 159 13.06 3.67 -31.02
CA SER A 159 11.92 4.42 -30.47
C SER A 159 12.37 5.68 -29.76
N ASN A 160 11.61 6.77 -29.90
CA ASN A 160 11.83 8.00 -29.13
C ASN A 160 11.47 7.75 -27.67
N TYR A 161 12.47 7.61 -26.81
CA TYR A 161 12.28 7.43 -25.36
C TYR A 161 12.96 8.57 -24.61
N SER A 162 12.19 9.23 -23.74
CA SER A 162 12.70 10.25 -22.82
C SER A 162 12.72 9.70 -21.40
N LEU A 163 13.85 9.86 -20.73
CA LEU A 163 13.96 9.50 -19.31
C LEU A 163 13.00 10.37 -18.49
N PRO A 164 12.38 9.82 -17.43
CA PRO A 164 11.41 10.56 -16.63
C PRO A 164 12.09 11.73 -15.91
N SER A 165 11.44 12.90 -15.89
CA SER A 165 11.94 14.08 -15.18
C SER A 165 11.70 14.02 -13.66
N THR A 166 10.82 13.12 -13.21
CA THR A 166 10.50 12.90 -11.79
C THR A 166 10.36 11.42 -11.47
N VAL A 167 10.66 11.04 -10.23
CA VAL A 167 10.46 9.69 -9.66
C VAL A 167 9.65 9.78 -8.37
N GLN A 168 8.96 8.69 -8.01
CA GLN A 168 8.27 8.60 -6.72
C GLN A 168 9.27 8.31 -5.61
N ALA A 169 9.27 9.17 -4.59
CA ALA A 169 10.02 9.01 -3.37
C ALA A 169 9.08 8.70 -2.21
N ILE A 170 9.49 7.78 -1.35
CA ILE A 170 8.90 7.59 -0.03
C ILE A 170 9.62 8.53 0.92
N MET A 171 8.88 9.42 1.55
CA MET A 171 9.39 10.39 2.50
C MET A 171 9.57 9.75 3.89
N SER A 172 10.32 10.39 4.76
CA SER A 172 10.55 9.95 6.14
C SER A 172 9.27 9.80 6.98
N ASP A 173 8.20 10.49 6.60
CA ASP A 173 6.87 10.38 7.21
C ASP A 173 6.01 9.26 6.59
N GLY A 174 6.53 8.52 5.60
CA GLY A 174 5.85 7.46 4.86
C GLY A 174 4.95 7.95 3.72
N SER A 175 4.84 9.26 3.49
CA SER A 175 4.12 9.81 2.34
C SER A 175 4.87 9.55 1.02
N ILE A 176 4.14 9.55 -0.09
CA ILE A 176 4.72 9.39 -1.44
C ILE A 176 4.70 10.76 -2.12
N LYS A 177 5.87 11.25 -2.57
CA LYS A 177 6.02 12.49 -3.33
C LYS A 177 6.75 12.25 -4.64
N ASN A 178 6.36 12.95 -5.71
CA ASN A 178 7.15 13.01 -6.94
C ASN A 178 8.30 14.00 -6.74
N VAL A 179 9.53 13.54 -6.91
CA VAL A 179 10.75 14.35 -6.77
C VAL A 179 11.49 14.40 -8.10
N THR A 180 12.15 15.53 -8.38
CA THR A 180 12.90 15.72 -9.62
C THR A 180 14.16 14.86 -9.61
N VAL A 181 14.44 14.18 -10.71
CA VAL A 181 15.64 13.34 -10.90
C VAL A 181 16.49 13.87 -12.05
N THR A 182 17.80 13.86 -11.86
CA THR A 182 18.79 14.16 -12.90
C THR A 182 19.56 12.89 -13.25
N TRP A 183 19.51 12.48 -14.51
CA TRP A 183 20.16 11.28 -15.01
C TRP A 183 21.58 11.54 -15.51
N ASP A 184 22.44 10.54 -15.37
CA ASP A 184 23.87 10.58 -15.75
C ASP A 184 24.09 10.70 -17.27
N LYS A 185 23.16 10.22 -18.09
CA LYS A 185 23.23 10.26 -19.55
C LYS A 185 21.83 10.25 -20.18
N GLN A 186 21.75 10.61 -21.46
CA GLN A 186 20.52 10.50 -22.24
C GLN A 186 20.28 9.07 -22.72
N ALA A 187 19.02 8.70 -22.94
CA ALA A 187 18.68 7.40 -23.49
C ALA A 187 18.98 7.34 -25.00
N ASP A 188 19.81 6.37 -25.40
CA ASP A 188 20.02 6.00 -26.79
C ASP A 188 19.38 4.63 -27.03
N THR A 189 18.36 4.59 -27.88
CA THR A 189 17.63 3.38 -28.24
C THR A 189 18.09 2.80 -29.57
N SER A 190 19.15 3.32 -30.19
CA SER A 190 19.66 2.86 -31.50
C SER A 190 20.14 1.40 -31.48
N GLN A 191 20.55 0.91 -30.30
CA GLN A 191 20.97 -0.47 -30.07
C GLN A 191 20.03 -1.14 -29.07
N SER A 192 19.75 -2.42 -29.30
CA SER A 192 19.03 -3.25 -28.33
C SER A 192 19.92 -3.71 -27.18
N GLY A 193 19.34 -3.89 -26.01
CA GLY A 193 20.05 -4.34 -24.82
C GLY A 193 19.48 -3.74 -23.54
N THR A 194 20.11 -4.04 -22.42
CA THR A 194 19.76 -3.46 -21.12
C THR A 194 20.71 -2.30 -20.81
N PHE A 195 20.14 -1.12 -20.62
CA PHE A 195 20.86 0.11 -20.32
C PHE A 195 20.55 0.56 -18.90
N ILE A 196 21.58 0.79 -18.11
CA ILE A 196 21.47 1.26 -16.73
C ILE A 196 21.77 2.76 -16.71
N PHE A 197 20.86 3.51 -16.11
CA PHE A 197 20.98 4.95 -15.86
C PHE A 197 21.02 5.20 -14.36
N ASN A 198 21.96 6.02 -13.94
CA ASN A 198 22.08 6.44 -12.55
C ASN A 198 21.50 7.84 -12.41
N GLY A 199 20.52 7.98 -11.54
CA GLY A 199 19.83 9.20 -11.22
C GLY A 199 20.29 9.77 -9.88
N THR A 200 20.38 11.09 -9.82
CA THR A 200 20.59 11.85 -8.59
C THR A 200 19.33 12.64 -8.25
N VAL A 201 18.97 12.66 -6.97
CA VAL A 201 17.83 13.41 -6.45
C VAL A 201 18.32 14.30 -5.32
N TYR A 202 17.99 15.59 -5.38
CA TYR A 202 18.39 16.55 -4.37
C TYR A 202 17.87 16.14 -2.99
N GLY A 203 18.76 16.07 -1.99
CA GLY A 203 18.41 15.67 -0.62
C GLY A 203 18.36 14.15 -0.35
N TYR A 204 18.54 13.29 -1.36
CA TYR A 204 18.65 11.85 -1.19
C TYR A 204 20.11 11.39 -1.29
N LYS A 205 20.60 10.63 -0.29
CA LYS A 205 21.98 10.12 -0.27
C LYS A 205 22.17 8.80 -1.04
N GLY A 206 21.07 8.12 -1.40
CA GLY A 206 21.10 6.87 -2.15
C GLY A 206 21.18 7.09 -3.66
N ASN A 207 21.49 6.03 -4.39
CA ASN A 207 21.45 6.04 -5.85
C ASN A 207 20.04 5.69 -6.35
N VAL A 208 19.55 6.42 -7.34
CA VAL A 208 18.33 6.07 -8.09
C VAL A 208 18.77 5.32 -9.34
N VAL A 209 18.26 4.13 -9.59
CA VAL A 209 18.60 3.38 -10.80
C VAL A 209 17.39 3.26 -11.70
N LEU A 210 17.56 3.58 -12.99
CA LEU A 210 16.62 3.20 -14.03
C LEU A 210 17.26 2.15 -14.93
N ILE A 211 16.57 1.03 -15.11
CA ILE A 211 16.95 -0.04 -16.02
C ILE A 211 16.03 0.05 -17.25
N LEU A 212 16.58 0.45 -18.39
CA LEU A 212 15.87 0.49 -19.66
C LEU A 212 16.22 -0.76 -20.48
N ALA A 213 15.23 -1.61 -20.74
CA ALA A 213 15.38 -2.67 -21.73
C ALA A 213 14.95 -2.13 -23.11
N VAL A 214 15.90 -2.04 -24.04
CA VAL A 214 15.63 -1.74 -25.45
C VAL A 214 15.54 -3.06 -26.19
N ASN A 215 14.34 -3.42 -26.62
CA ASN A 215 14.13 -4.64 -27.37
C ASN A 215 14.59 -4.43 -28.81
N ALA A 216 15.35 -5.39 -29.35
CA ALA A 216 15.69 -5.40 -30.77
C ALA A 216 14.42 -5.32 -31.61
N ASN A 217 14.50 -4.68 -32.76
CA ASN A 217 13.44 -4.78 -33.76
C ASN A 217 13.42 -6.22 -34.30
N SER A 218 12.80 -7.12 -33.54
CA SER A 218 12.39 -8.41 -34.04
C SER A 218 11.10 -8.18 -34.83
N SER A 219 11.11 -8.69 -36.05
CA SER A 219 9.91 -8.97 -36.83
C SER A 219 8.75 -9.41 -35.92
N SER A 220 7.73 -8.56 -35.81
CA SER A 220 6.47 -8.73 -35.07
C SER A 220 6.57 -9.58 -33.78
N LEU A 221 6.82 -8.93 -32.64
CA LEU A 221 6.54 -9.54 -31.33
C LEU A 221 5.14 -10.18 -31.35
N GLN A 222 5.04 -11.49 -31.08
CA GLN A 222 3.75 -12.17 -30.99
C GLN A 222 2.96 -11.54 -29.85
N LYS A 223 1.86 -10.87 -30.20
CA LYS A 223 0.93 -10.34 -29.21
C LYS A 223 0.08 -11.50 -28.65
N LEU A 224 -0.17 -11.46 -27.35
CA LEU A 224 -0.73 -12.51 -26.52
C LEU A 224 -2.17 -12.15 -26.12
N ASP A 225 -3.09 -13.08 -26.31
CA ASP A 225 -4.43 -13.06 -25.75
C ASP A 225 -4.39 -13.68 -24.33
N TYR A 226 -4.79 -12.90 -23.32
CA TYR A 226 -4.77 -13.30 -21.91
C TYR A 226 -6.19 -13.45 -21.36
N VAL A 227 -6.47 -14.59 -20.73
CA VAL A 227 -7.74 -14.88 -20.07
C VAL A 227 -7.52 -15.16 -18.58
N SER A 228 -8.34 -14.58 -17.72
CA SER A 228 -8.36 -14.92 -16.29
C SER A 228 -9.71 -15.49 -15.88
N LEU A 229 -9.72 -16.67 -15.25
CA LEU A 229 -10.91 -17.34 -14.68
C LEU A 229 -10.75 -17.38 -13.17
N GLY A 230 -11.84 -17.27 -12.42
CA GLY A 230 -11.75 -17.48 -10.98
C GLY A 230 -12.85 -16.85 -10.16
N ASP A 231 -12.53 -16.59 -8.89
CA ASP A 231 -13.48 -16.06 -7.93
C ASP A 231 -13.31 -14.55 -7.69
N SER A 232 -13.38 -14.13 -6.43
CA SER A 232 -13.20 -12.74 -6.05
C SER A 232 -11.77 -12.26 -6.29
N LEU A 233 -10.76 -13.15 -6.24
CA LEU A 233 -9.38 -12.76 -6.52
C LEU A 233 -9.16 -12.44 -8.00
N ALA A 234 -9.65 -13.28 -8.92
CA ALA A 234 -9.67 -12.99 -10.36
C ALA A 234 -10.46 -11.72 -10.69
N SER A 235 -11.56 -11.48 -9.95
CA SER A 235 -12.40 -10.28 -10.14
C SER A 235 -11.69 -8.99 -9.68
N GLY A 236 -10.73 -9.10 -8.76
CA GLY A 236 -10.00 -7.98 -8.17
C GLY A 236 -10.71 -7.34 -6.96
N GLN A 237 -11.47 -8.11 -6.20
CA GLN A 237 -12.17 -7.61 -5.02
C GLN A 237 -11.17 -7.12 -3.95
N THR A 238 -11.38 -5.92 -3.41
CA THR A 238 -10.52 -5.37 -2.36
C THR A 238 -11.33 -5.14 -1.06
N PRO A 239 -10.66 -4.98 0.10
CA PRO A 239 -11.32 -4.62 1.36
C PRO A 239 -12.13 -3.32 1.34
N TYR A 240 -11.93 -2.48 0.31
CA TYR A 240 -12.47 -1.12 0.25
C TYR A 240 -13.78 -1.01 -0.54
N ASN A 241 -14.37 -2.15 -0.94
CA ASN A 241 -15.64 -2.22 -1.66
C ASN A 241 -15.69 -1.33 -2.93
N ILE A 242 -14.59 -1.28 -3.67
CA ILE A 242 -14.46 -0.49 -4.91
C ILE A 242 -15.14 -1.25 -6.05
N THR A 243 -16.08 -0.59 -6.72
CA THR A 243 -17.05 -1.17 -7.67
C THR A 243 -16.45 -1.70 -8.98
N SER A 244 -15.13 -1.54 -9.19
CA SER A 244 -14.38 -2.11 -10.30
C SER A 244 -13.12 -2.76 -9.75
N GLY A 245 -13.12 -4.08 -9.65
CA GLY A 245 -12.02 -4.83 -9.05
C GLY A 245 -10.76 -4.74 -9.90
N TYR A 246 -9.77 -4.00 -9.39
CA TYR A 246 -8.40 -4.00 -9.90
C TYR A 246 -7.58 -4.94 -9.03
N GLY A 247 -7.13 -6.05 -9.61
CA GLY A 247 -6.43 -7.12 -8.90
C GLY A 247 -5.20 -7.63 -9.64
N TYR A 248 -4.72 -8.81 -9.24
CA TYR A 248 -3.51 -9.39 -9.81
C TYR A 248 -3.62 -9.63 -11.33
N THR A 249 -4.82 -9.95 -11.81
CA THR A 249 -5.10 -10.19 -13.23
C THR A 249 -4.93 -8.91 -14.05
N ASP A 250 -5.39 -7.77 -13.55
CA ASP A 250 -5.18 -6.47 -14.21
C ASP A 250 -3.72 -6.05 -14.21
N ILE A 251 -2.98 -6.36 -13.13
CA ILE A 251 -1.55 -6.06 -13.04
C ILE A 251 -0.76 -6.89 -14.08
N ILE A 252 -1.08 -8.18 -14.22
CA ILE A 252 -0.48 -9.03 -15.27
C ILE A 252 -0.80 -8.49 -16.67
N ALA A 253 -2.07 -8.15 -16.93
CA ALA A 253 -2.46 -7.56 -18.21
C ALA A 253 -1.72 -6.25 -18.49
N GLY A 254 -1.61 -5.37 -17.49
CA GLY A 254 -0.84 -4.13 -17.56
C GLY A 254 0.64 -4.37 -17.85
N ASN A 255 1.26 -5.36 -17.20
CA ASN A 255 2.65 -5.73 -17.44
C ASN A 255 2.88 -6.26 -18.87
N LEU A 256 1.95 -7.07 -19.40
CA LEU A 256 1.97 -7.51 -20.80
C LEU A 256 1.81 -6.33 -21.76
N ALA A 257 0.90 -5.40 -21.47
CA ALA A 257 0.66 -4.22 -22.29
C ALA A 257 1.88 -3.28 -22.31
N ASN A 258 2.51 -3.06 -21.16
CA ASN A 258 3.73 -2.26 -21.01
C ASN A 258 4.92 -2.86 -21.77
N LYS A 259 4.94 -4.19 -21.95
CA LYS A 259 5.91 -4.89 -22.81
C LYS A 259 5.56 -4.85 -24.30
N GLY A 260 4.42 -4.26 -24.69
CA GLY A 260 3.91 -4.27 -26.05
C GLY A 260 3.39 -5.64 -26.51
N LEU A 261 3.16 -6.56 -25.57
CA LEU A 261 2.81 -7.95 -25.83
C LEU A 261 1.33 -8.25 -25.67
N LEU A 262 0.55 -7.41 -24.98
CA LEU A 262 -0.88 -7.69 -24.83
C LEU A 262 -1.64 -7.44 -26.14
N LYS A 263 -2.33 -8.47 -26.65
CA LYS A 263 -3.29 -8.36 -27.75
C LYS A 263 -4.69 -8.07 -27.22
N SER A 264 -5.18 -8.91 -26.31
CA SER A 264 -6.46 -8.76 -25.64
C SER A 264 -6.40 -9.32 -24.22
N TYR A 265 -7.31 -8.82 -23.38
CA TYR A 265 -7.50 -9.31 -22.02
C TYR A 265 -8.99 -9.57 -21.78
N SER A 266 -9.34 -10.81 -21.40
CA SER A 266 -10.70 -11.20 -21.02
C SER A 266 -10.73 -11.62 -19.55
N LYS A 267 -11.47 -10.88 -18.72
CA LYS A 267 -11.63 -11.15 -17.29
C LYS A 267 -12.95 -11.87 -17.03
N TYR A 268 -12.86 -13.08 -16.48
CA TYR A 268 -14.00 -13.94 -16.12
C TYR A 268 -13.99 -14.34 -14.63
N GLY A 269 -13.47 -13.48 -13.76
CA GLY A 269 -13.54 -13.65 -12.31
C GLY A 269 -14.88 -13.18 -11.75
N VAL A 270 -15.51 -13.99 -10.90
CA VAL A 270 -16.79 -13.65 -10.26
C VAL A 270 -16.76 -13.97 -8.77
N SER A 271 -16.93 -12.95 -7.94
CA SER A 271 -16.92 -13.10 -6.48
C SER A 271 -17.88 -14.18 -5.99
N GLY A 272 -17.36 -15.07 -5.14
CA GLY A 272 -18.11 -16.17 -4.55
C GLY A 272 -18.17 -17.44 -5.40
N TYR A 273 -17.62 -17.46 -6.62
CA TYR A 273 -17.57 -18.66 -7.44
C TYR A 273 -16.82 -19.80 -6.74
N THR A 274 -17.37 -20.99 -6.88
CA THR A 274 -16.77 -22.27 -6.51
C THR A 274 -16.19 -22.95 -7.73
N THR A 275 -15.45 -24.04 -7.52
CA THR A 275 -14.98 -24.90 -8.62
C THR A 275 -16.11 -25.40 -9.52
N ALA A 276 -17.32 -25.62 -8.98
CA ALA A 276 -18.49 -26.02 -9.77
C ALA A 276 -18.99 -24.90 -10.68
N ASP A 277 -18.94 -23.65 -10.20
CA ASP A 277 -19.38 -22.48 -10.97
C ASP A 277 -18.45 -22.21 -12.15
N VAL A 278 -17.13 -22.31 -11.95
CA VAL A 278 -16.15 -22.19 -13.07
C VAL A 278 -16.33 -23.32 -14.08
N LEU A 279 -16.61 -24.56 -13.66
CA LEU A 279 -16.94 -25.64 -14.60
C LEU A 279 -18.20 -25.36 -15.42
N SER A 280 -19.19 -24.68 -14.82
CA SER A 280 -20.38 -24.23 -15.55
C SER A 280 -20.04 -23.10 -16.53
N GLN A 281 -19.22 -22.14 -16.08
CA GLN A 281 -18.74 -21.01 -16.87
C GLN A 281 -17.98 -21.43 -18.13
N LEU A 282 -17.25 -22.56 -18.08
CA LEU A 282 -16.55 -23.13 -19.24
C LEU A 282 -17.47 -23.68 -20.35
N LYS A 283 -18.80 -23.64 -20.15
CA LYS A 283 -19.80 -23.96 -21.19
C LYS A 283 -20.30 -22.72 -21.92
N ASP A 284 -20.01 -21.53 -21.41
CA ASP A 284 -20.40 -20.27 -22.04
C ASP A 284 -19.62 -20.04 -23.34
N THR A 285 -20.32 -19.69 -24.41
CA THR A 285 -19.71 -19.55 -25.75
C THR A 285 -18.68 -18.42 -25.80
N GLN A 286 -18.89 -17.32 -25.07
CA GLN A 286 -17.94 -16.22 -25.02
C GLN A 286 -16.65 -16.63 -24.30
N VAL A 287 -16.78 -17.36 -23.20
CA VAL A 287 -15.65 -17.88 -22.43
C VAL A 287 -14.84 -18.88 -23.27
N ILE A 288 -15.51 -19.82 -23.95
CA ILE A 288 -14.87 -20.77 -24.86
C ILE A 288 -14.10 -20.04 -25.96
N ASN A 289 -14.71 -19.04 -26.61
CA ASN A 289 -14.06 -18.27 -27.67
C ASN A 289 -12.82 -17.51 -27.19
N SER A 290 -12.86 -16.92 -25.99
CA SER A 290 -11.68 -16.29 -25.41
C SER A 290 -10.57 -17.30 -25.14
N ILE A 291 -10.89 -18.46 -24.54
CA ILE A 291 -9.90 -19.50 -24.23
C ILE A 291 -9.29 -20.11 -25.49
N ASN A 292 -10.10 -20.33 -26.53
CA ASN A 292 -9.66 -20.89 -27.81
C ASN A 292 -8.54 -20.06 -28.47
N ASN A 293 -8.50 -18.75 -28.22
CA ASN A 293 -7.47 -17.86 -28.75
C ASN A 293 -6.35 -17.54 -27.76
N ALA A 294 -6.50 -17.89 -26.48
CA ALA A 294 -5.59 -17.46 -25.42
C ALA A 294 -4.23 -18.15 -25.47
N GLU A 295 -3.14 -17.38 -25.38
CA GLU A 295 -1.82 -17.93 -25.06
C GLU A 295 -1.64 -18.13 -23.55
N ILE A 296 -2.29 -17.31 -22.72
CA ILE A 296 -2.18 -17.34 -21.26
C ILE A 296 -3.56 -17.47 -20.63
N VAL A 297 -3.70 -18.42 -19.72
CA VAL A 297 -4.87 -18.58 -18.85
C VAL A 297 -4.42 -18.61 -17.38
N THR A 298 -4.89 -17.68 -16.55
CA THR A 298 -4.69 -17.75 -15.09
C THR A 298 -5.97 -18.16 -14.39
N ILE A 299 -5.85 -18.97 -13.33
CA ILE A 299 -6.99 -19.51 -12.58
C ILE A 299 -6.74 -19.41 -11.07
N ASP A 300 -7.65 -18.74 -10.37
CA ASP A 300 -7.82 -18.84 -8.91
C ASP A 300 -9.21 -19.42 -8.60
N ILE A 301 -9.27 -20.65 -8.09
CA ILE A 301 -10.58 -21.20 -7.69
C ILE A 301 -10.43 -22.27 -6.60
N GLY A 302 -11.46 -22.41 -5.76
CA GLY A 302 -11.57 -23.44 -4.73
C GLY A 302 -11.51 -22.93 -3.29
N ALA A 303 -11.12 -21.68 -3.06
CA ALA A 303 -11.16 -21.09 -1.72
C ALA A 303 -12.60 -21.01 -1.17
N ASN A 304 -13.59 -20.67 -2.00
CA ASN A 304 -15.00 -20.65 -1.58
C ASN A 304 -15.53 -22.05 -1.21
N ASP A 305 -15.09 -23.10 -1.92
CA ASP A 305 -15.37 -24.49 -1.54
C ASP A 305 -14.79 -24.77 -0.14
N LEU A 306 -13.52 -24.41 0.09
CA LEU A 306 -12.83 -24.59 1.38
C LEU A 306 -13.46 -23.82 2.54
N LEU A 307 -13.82 -22.56 2.32
CA LEU A 307 -14.48 -21.73 3.32
C LEU A 307 -15.86 -22.30 3.69
N SER A 308 -16.56 -22.93 2.75
CA SER A 308 -17.81 -23.63 3.02
C SER A 308 -17.58 -24.84 3.96
N LEU A 309 -16.54 -25.64 3.69
CA LEU A 309 -16.17 -26.77 4.55
C LEU A 309 -15.78 -26.32 5.96
N LEU A 310 -14.99 -25.25 6.07
CA LEU A 310 -14.60 -24.67 7.35
C LEU A 310 -15.83 -24.18 8.13
N ARG A 311 -16.77 -23.48 7.49
CA ARG A 311 -18.02 -23.03 8.13
C ARG A 311 -18.85 -24.21 8.64
N ALA A 312 -18.97 -25.29 7.88
CA ALA A 312 -19.67 -26.49 8.31
C ALA A 312 -19.02 -27.10 9.56
N TYR A 313 -17.70 -27.26 9.55
CA TYR A 313 -16.95 -27.77 10.70
C TYR A 313 -17.11 -26.87 11.94
N LEU A 314 -16.97 -25.56 11.80
CA LEU A 314 -17.12 -24.60 12.90
C LEU A 314 -18.56 -24.55 13.44
N SER A 315 -19.55 -24.94 12.65
CA SER A 315 -20.94 -25.11 13.11
C SER A 315 -21.21 -26.43 13.85
N GLY A 316 -20.18 -27.26 14.05
CA GLY A 316 -20.28 -28.55 14.74
C GLY A 316 -20.62 -29.74 13.85
N GLN A 317 -20.61 -29.57 12.52
CA GLN A 317 -20.83 -30.69 11.60
C GLN A 317 -19.57 -31.57 11.52
N ASN A 318 -19.78 -32.88 11.39
CA ASN A 318 -18.69 -33.81 11.10
C ASN A 318 -18.31 -33.70 9.62
N VAL A 319 -17.16 -33.10 9.34
CA VAL A 319 -16.65 -32.89 7.97
C VAL A 319 -15.46 -33.80 7.71
N ASP A 320 -15.57 -34.67 6.72
CA ASP A 320 -14.46 -35.46 6.20
C ASP A 320 -13.61 -34.61 5.24
N PHE A 321 -12.67 -33.83 5.80
CA PHE A 321 -11.83 -32.94 5.01
C PHE A 321 -11.06 -33.64 3.87
N PRO A 322 -10.38 -34.78 4.08
CA PRO A 322 -9.71 -35.50 3.00
C PRO A 322 -10.61 -35.80 1.78
N THR A 323 -11.80 -36.38 2.01
CA THR A 323 -12.73 -36.70 0.93
C THR A 323 -13.25 -35.46 0.22
N GLN A 324 -13.55 -34.40 0.97
CA GLN A 324 -14.05 -33.15 0.39
C GLN A 324 -12.98 -32.40 -0.40
N ILE A 325 -11.73 -32.34 0.09
CA ILE A 325 -10.58 -31.79 -0.66
C ILE A 325 -10.40 -32.56 -1.97
N GLY A 326 -10.48 -33.90 -1.94
CA GLY A 326 -10.41 -34.73 -3.16
C GLY A 326 -11.51 -34.42 -4.17
N THR A 327 -12.71 -34.09 -3.70
CA THR A 327 -13.82 -33.68 -4.56
C THR A 327 -13.56 -32.32 -5.22
N VAL A 328 -13.04 -31.36 -4.47
CA VAL A 328 -12.71 -30.02 -5.00
C VAL A 328 -11.55 -30.10 -5.99
N SER A 329 -10.49 -30.84 -5.67
CA SER A 329 -9.34 -31.00 -6.58
C SER A 329 -9.68 -31.80 -7.83
N GLY A 330 -10.59 -32.77 -7.74
CA GLY A 330 -11.16 -33.45 -8.91
C GLY A 330 -11.86 -32.48 -9.88
N LYS A 331 -12.57 -31.47 -9.37
CA LYS A 331 -13.15 -30.42 -10.22
C LYS A 331 -12.10 -29.49 -10.82
N ILE A 332 -11.03 -29.15 -10.08
CA ILE A 332 -9.89 -28.40 -10.63
C ILE A 332 -9.23 -29.18 -11.78
N SER A 333 -9.07 -30.50 -11.64
CA SER A 333 -8.58 -31.35 -12.71
C SER A 333 -9.48 -31.28 -13.95
N ALA A 334 -10.81 -31.34 -13.76
CA ALA A 334 -11.78 -31.21 -14.85
C ALA A 334 -11.75 -29.81 -15.51
N ILE A 335 -11.48 -28.74 -14.76
CA ILE A 335 -11.28 -27.38 -15.29
C ILE A 335 -10.05 -27.35 -16.22
N ILE A 336 -8.90 -27.85 -15.74
CA ILE A 336 -7.67 -27.91 -16.54
C ILE A 336 -7.90 -28.73 -17.81
N GLN A 337 -8.53 -29.90 -17.69
CA GLN A 337 -8.83 -30.76 -18.82
C GLN A 337 -9.74 -30.06 -19.85
N SER A 338 -10.79 -29.38 -19.39
CA SER A 338 -11.72 -28.65 -20.26
C SER A 338 -11.01 -27.54 -21.03
N ILE A 339 -10.16 -26.76 -20.36
CA ILE A 339 -9.37 -25.69 -21.00
C ILE A 339 -8.39 -26.29 -22.01
N LYS A 340 -7.73 -27.41 -21.71
CA LYS A 340 -6.84 -28.10 -22.64
C LYS A 340 -7.57 -28.70 -23.84
N THR A 341 -8.82 -29.12 -23.68
CA THR A 341 -9.68 -29.55 -24.80
C THR A 341 -10.06 -28.37 -25.69
N ILE A 342 -10.37 -27.21 -25.11
CA ILE A 342 -10.68 -25.98 -25.86
C ILE A 342 -9.43 -25.46 -26.57
N ASN A 343 -8.29 -25.41 -25.87
CA ASN A 343 -7.03 -24.91 -26.39
C ASN A 343 -5.84 -25.72 -25.81
N PRO A 344 -5.29 -26.69 -26.56
CA PRO A 344 -4.17 -27.50 -26.08
C PRO A 344 -2.88 -26.69 -25.87
N ASN A 345 -2.75 -25.55 -26.55
CA ASN A 345 -1.54 -24.72 -26.57
C ASN A 345 -1.52 -23.63 -25.49
N ALA A 346 -2.66 -23.35 -24.83
CA ALA A 346 -2.73 -22.35 -23.78
C ALA A 346 -1.80 -22.71 -22.60
N LYS A 347 -1.00 -21.75 -22.13
CA LYS A 347 -0.24 -21.88 -20.88
C LYS A 347 -1.16 -21.55 -19.71
N ILE A 348 -1.42 -22.55 -18.87
CA ILE A 348 -2.35 -22.45 -17.74
C ILE A 348 -1.56 -22.26 -16.44
N TYR A 349 -1.94 -21.28 -15.64
CA TYR A 349 -1.35 -20.99 -14.33
C TYR A 349 -2.43 -21.10 -13.25
N ILE A 350 -2.25 -22.02 -12.30
CA ILE A 350 -3.22 -22.31 -11.24
C ILE A 350 -2.69 -21.80 -9.90
N MET A 351 -3.45 -20.95 -9.23
CA MET A 351 -3.11 -20.36 -7.93
C MET A 351 -3.23 -21.38 -6.79
N GLY A 352 -2.19 -21.49 -5.96
CA GLY A 352 -2.27 -21.96 -4.58
C GLY A 352 -2.54 -20.80 -3.63
N TYR A 353 -3.17 -21.06 -2.48
CA TYR A 353 -3.69 -20.01 -1.60
C TYR A 353 -2.82 -19.74 -0.37
N TYR A 354 -2.83 -18.48 0.07
CA TYR A 354 -2.22 -18.00 1.30
C TYR A 354 -3.17 -18.12 2.51
N ASN A 355 -2.68 -17.77 3.71
CA ASN A 355 -3.51 -17.75 4.92
C ASN A 355 -4.44 -16.52 4.92
N ALA A 356 -5.67 -16.68 4.41
CA ALA A 356 -6.64 -15.58 4.38
C ALA A 356 -7.31 -15.26 5.74
N LEU A 357 -7.07 -16.06 6.78
CA LEU A 357 -7.77 -15.96 8.07
C LEU A 357 -6.80 -15.97 9.28
N PRO A 358 -5.85 -15.02 9.37
CA PRO A 358 -4.83 -15.01 10.42
C PRO A 358 -5.33 -14.64 11.83
N ASN A 359 -6.59 -14.24 11.96
CA ASN A 359 -7.16 -13.76 13.23
C ASN A 359 -8.10 -14.81 13.88
N LEU A 360 -8.07 -16.06 13.42
CA LEU A 360 -8.82 -17.15 14.04
C LEU A 360 -8.28 -17.46 15.45
N SER A 361 -9.11 -18.09 16.30
CA SER A 361 -8.60 -18.62 17.58
C SER A 361 -7.57 -19.72 17.31
N THR A 362 -6.65 -19.98 18.23
CA THR A 362 -5.58 -20.98 18.03
C THR A 362 -6.10 -22.36 17.60
N GLN A 363 -7.23 -22.80 18.16
CA GLN A 363 -7.83 -24.09 17.75
C GLN A 363 -8.40 -24.03 16.32
N GLN A 364 -9.10 -22.95 15.98
CA GLN A 364 -9.70 -22.76 14.65
C GLN A 364 -8.62 -22.57 13.57
N GLU A 365 -7.57 -21.83 13.90
CA GLU A 365 -6.42 -21.59 13.03
C GLU A 365 -5.69 -22.90 12.73
N THR A 366 -5.47 -23.76 13.73
CA THR A 366 -4.82 -25.07 13.52
C THR A 366 -5.58 -25.91 12.49
N VAL A 367 -6.91 -25.98 12.61
CA VAL A 367 -7.75 -26.73 11.66
C VAL A 367 -7.73 -26.08 10.28
N PHE A 368 -7.84 -24.75 10.21
CA PHE A 368 -7.80 -24.01 8.95
C PHE A 368 -6.47 -24.20 8.22
N LEU A 369 -5.34 -24.12 8.91
CA LEU A 369 -4.01 -24.30 8.32
C LEU A 369 -3.80 -25.74 7.81
N GLN A 370 -4.32 -26.76 8.50
CA GLN A 370 -4.31 -28.13 7.99
C GLN A 370 -5.13 -28.28 6.70
N LEU A 371 -6.33 -27.70 6.68
CA LEU A 371 -7.21 -27.69 5.51
C LEU A 371 -6.55 -26.98 4.32
N LEU A 372 -5.99 -25.78 4.55
CA LEU A 372 -5.30 -24.99 3.54
C LEU A 372 -4.06 -25.71 2.99
N THR A 373 -3.23 -26.30 3.87
CA THR A 373 -2.04 -27.06 3.47
C THR A 373 -2.42 -28.28 2.63
N GLY A 374 -3.45 -29.03 3.06
CA GLY A 374 -3.95 -30.19 2.33
C GLY A 374 -4.52 -29.80 0.96
N PHE A 375 -5.24 -28.68 0.89
CA PHE A 375 -5.78 -28.17 -0.36
C PHE A 375 -4.69 -27.74 -1.34
N ASN A 376 -3.74 -26.89 -0.93
CA ASN A 376 -2.62 -26.48 -1.78
C ASN A 376 -1.82 -27.68 -2.29
N SER A 377 -1.56 -28.67 -1.42
CA SER A 377 -0.91 -29.92 -1.80
C SER A 377 -1.72 -30.68 -2.87
N SER A 378 -3.04 -30.73 -2.72
CA SER A 378 -3.93 -31.39 -3.69
C SER A 378 -3.96 -30.66 -5.04
N VAL A 379 -4.03 -29.32 -5.04
CA VAL A 379 -3.95 -28.51 -6.26
C VAL A 379 -2.61 -28.74 -6.98
N LYS A 380 -1.50 -28.73 -6.25
CA LYS A 380 -0.18 -29.02 -6.81
C LYS A 380 -0.12 -30.42 -7.43
N ASN A 381 -0.63 -31.44 -6.72
CA ASN A 381 -0.67 -32.81 -7.25
C ASN A 381 -1.52 -32.93 -8.51
N VAL A 382 -2.65 -32.21 -8.59
CA VAL A 382 -3.47 -32.13 -9.80
C VAL A 382 -2.66 -31.52 -10.94
N VAL A 383 -2.00 -30.37 -10.74
CA VAL A 383 -1.15 -29.75 -11.76
C VAL A 383 -0.04 -30.71 -12.23
N ASP A 384 0.65 -31.36 -11.28
CA ASP A 384 1.72 -32.31 -11.56
C ASP A 384 1.22 -33.52 -12.38
N SER A 385 -0.06 -33.90 -12.26
CA SER A 385 -0.64 -34.99 -13.06
C SER A 385 -0.78 -34.67 -14.56
N PHE A 386 -0.68 -33.40 -14.96
CA PHE A 386 -0.69 -32.95 -16.36
C PHE A 386 0.72 -32.64 -16.91
N LYS A 387 1.79 -32.99 -16.18
CA LYS A 387 3.19 -32.68 -16.57
C LYS A 387 3.63 -33.25 -17.92
N ASP A 388 2.99 -34.33 -18.36
CA ASP A 388 3.31 -35.03 -19.61
C ASP A 388 2.49 -34.49 -20.81
N THR A 389 1.67 -33.45 -20.60
CA THR A 389 0.99 -32.75 -21.70
C THR A 389 1.99 -31.88 -22.49
N ALA A 390 1.70 -31.62 -23.77
CA ALA A 390 2.58 -30.83 -24.63
C ALA A 390 2.88 -29.43 -24.07
N VAL A 391 1.91 -28.83 -23.37
CA VAL A 391 2.07 -27.56 -22.66
C VAL A 391 1.57 -27.77 -21.22
N PRO A 392 2.43 -28.14 -20.26
CA PRO A 392 2.01 -28.39 -18.89
C PRO A 392 1.40 -27.16 -18.20
N PRO A 393 0.34 -27.32 -17.37
CA PRO A 393 -0.06 -26.28 -16.44
C PRO A 393 1.02 -26.04 -15.39
N VAL A 394 1.00 -24.85 -14.77
CA VAL A 394 1.97 -24.43 -13.75
C VAL A 394 1.24 -24.07 -12.47
N TYR A 395 1.72 -24.59 -11.35
CA TYR A 395 1.24 -24.22 -10.02
C TYR A 395 1.95 -22.94 -9.58
N VAL A 396 1.19 -21.96 -9.12
CA VAL A 396 1.70 -20.69 -8.61
C VAL A 396 1.54 -20.68 -7.10
N ASP A 397 2.65 -20.76 -6.38
CA ASP A 397 2.65 -20.65 -4.92
C ASP A 397 2.58 -19.19 -4.50
N THR A 398 1.53 -18.83 -3.75
CA THR A 398 1.36 -17.48 -3.18
C THR A 398 1.46 -17.48 -1.66
N TYR A 399 1.69 -18.64 -1.03
CA TYR A 399 1.57 -18.78 0.43
C TYR A 399 2.66 -18.00 1.16
N GLU A 400 3.93 -18.23 0.81
CA GLU A 400 5.06 -17.60 1.49
C GLU A 400 5.11 -16.09 1.25
N SER A 401 4.94 -15.67 -0.01
CA SER A 401 5.00 -14.28 -0.44
C SER A 401 3.95 -13.43 0.28
N MET A 402 2.71 -13.90 0.35
CA MET A 402 1.62 -13.22 1.05
C MET A 402 1.74 -13.30 2.57
N ASN A 403 2.16 -14.44 3.13
CA ASN A 403 2.28 -14.56 4.58
C ASN A 403 3.43 -13.73 5.17
N SER A 404 4.42 -13.33 4.36
CA SER A 404 5.55 -12.49 4.79
C SER A 404 5.14 -11.16 5.44
N ASN A 405 4.00 -10.58 5.03
CA ASN A 405 3.47 -9.33 5.58
C ASN A 405 1.94 -9.30 5.56
N LEU A 406 1.36 -10.38 6.09
CA LEU A 406 -0.07 -10.66 5.99
C LEU A 406 -0.97 -9.54 6.54
N LYS A 407 -0.55 -8.87 7.63
CA LYS A 407 -1.32 -7.75 8.22
C LYS A 407 -1.43 -6.54 7.29
N GLN A 408 -0.43 -6.31 6.44
CA GLN A 408 -0.45 -5.24 5.44
C GLN A 408 -1.26 -5.65 4.21
N TYR A 409 -1.13 -6.90 3.79
CA TYR A 409 -1.80 -7.38 2.58
C TYR A 409 -3.28 -7.70 2.82
N LEU A 410 -3.67 -8.07 4.05
CA LEU A 410 -5.02 -8.44 4.48
C LEU A 410 -5.41 -7.69 5.78
N PRO A 411 -5.75 -6.39 5.71
CA PRO A 411 -6.05 -5.58 6.89
C PRO A 411 -7.46 -5.86 7.45
N GLY A 412 -7.67 -7.07 7.97
CA GLY A 412 -8.94 -7.50 8.58
C GLY A 412 -10.01 -8.00 7.58
N ASP A 413 -9.62 -8.25 6.34
CA ASP A 413 -10.45 -8.84 5.28
C ASP A 413 -9.73 -10.04 4.66
N ILE A 414 -10.46 -10.96 4.04
CA ILE A 414 -9.90 -12.12 3.31
C ILE A 414 -9.34 -11.73 1.93
N HIS A 415 -9.74 -10.57 1.42
CA HIS A 415 -9.34 -10.05 0.13
C HIS A 415 -8.09 -9.17 0.23
N PRO A 416 -7.12 -9.30 -0.70
CA PRO A 416 -5.92 -8.49 -0.71
C PRO A 416 -6.17 -6.99 -0.91
N THR A 417 -5.32 -6.17 -0.30
CA THR A 417 -5.09 -4.80 -0.77
C THR A 417 -4.43 -4.83 -2.15
N ILE A 418 -4.34 -3.67 -2.81
CA ILE A 418 -3.62 -3.54 -4.08
C ILE A 418 -2.16 -3.99 -3.95
N GLU A 419 -1.53 -3.74 -2.80
CA GLU A 419 -0.16 -4.20 -2.54
C GLU A 419 -0.09 -5.73 -2.42
N GLY A 420 -1.06 -6.37 -1.76
CA GLY A 420 -1.15 -7.83 -1.75
C GLY A 420 -1.37 -8.40 -3.16
N TYR A 421 -2.21 -7.75 -3.98
CA TYR A 421 -2.39 -8.14 -5.37
C TYR A 421 -1.13 -7.93 -6.23
N ARG A 422 -0.30 -6.92 -5.93
CA ARG A 422 1.02 -6.74 -6.55
C ARG A 422 1.91 -7.95 -6.26
N ILE A 423 1.99 -8.38 -5.00
CA ILE A 423 2.77 -9.57 -4.61
C ILE A 423 2.27 -10.83 -5.33
N ILE A 424 0.95 -11.07 -5.33
CA ILE A 424 0.36 -12.20 -6.07
C ILE A 424 0.72 -12.12 -7.56
N SER A 425 0.63 -10.92 -8.17
CA SER A 425 0.97 -10.75 -9.58
C SER A 425 2.44 -11.05 -9.87
N GLU A 426 3.35 -10.79 -8.93
CA GLU A 426 4.78 -11.10 -9.06
C GLU A 426 5.03 -12.59 -9.04
N ASP A 427 4.34 -13.36 -8.19
CA ASP A 427 4.43 -14.82 -8.16
C ASP A 427 4.03 -15.44 -9.51
N PHE A 428 2.95 -14.93 -10.12
CA PHE A 428 2.57 -15.30 -11.48
C PHE A 428 3.60 -14.85 -12.50
N TRP A 429 4.02 -13.59 -12.44
CA TRP A 429 4.91 -12.98 -13.42
C TRP A 429 6.28 -13.66 -13.48
N ASN A 430 6.81 -14.11 -12.35
CA ASN A 430 8.06 -14.85 -12.26
C ASN A 430 8.00 -16.21 -13.00
N LEU A 431 6.81 -16.77 -13.16
CA LEU A 431 6.56 -18.04 -13.85
C LEU A 431 6.12 -17.84 -15.30
N ILE A 432 5.53 -16.69 -15.63
CA ILE A 432 5.24 -16.28 -17.00
C ILE A 432 6.56 -15.93 -17.68
N LYS A 433 7.20 -16.94 -18.28
CA LYS A 433 8.43 -16.76 -19.07
C LYS A 433 8.12 -16.07 -20.41
N VAL A 434 7.95 -14.76 -20.35
CA VAL A 434 7.54 -13.91 -21.48
C VAL A 434 8.42 -14.10 -22.72
N ASP A 435 9.74 -14.23 -22.55
CA ASP A 435 10.70 -14.38 -23.66
C ASP A 435 10.61 -15.76 -24.36
N SER A 436 9.97 -16.74 -23.73
CA SER A 436 9.72 -18.08 -24.31
C SER A 436 8.40 -18.19 -25.06
N LEU A 437 7.59 -17.12 -25.08
CA LEU A 437 6.30 -17.10 -25.76
C LEU A 437 6.41 -16.69 -27.24
N GLY A 438 7.50 -16.03 -27.64
CA GLY A 438 7.75 -15.64 -29.04
C GLY A 438 8.42 -16.69 -29.92
N GLY A 439 8.61 -17.91 -29.39
CA GLY A 439 9.31 -19.01 -30.08
C GLY A 439 8.43 -20.19 -30.50
N LEU A 440 7.12 -20.13 -30.26
CA LEU A 440 6.19 -21.19 -30.68
C LEU A 440 5.56 -20.81 -32.03
N LYS A 441 6.21 -21.26 -33.10
CA LYS A 441 5.55 -21.59 -34.37
C LYS A 441 5.95 -23.01 -34.78
#